data_AF-A0A838R6B7-F1
#
_entry.id   AF-A0A838R6B7-F1
#
_cell.length_a   1.000
_cell.length_b   1.000
_cell.length_c   1.000
_cell.angle_alpha   90.00
_cell.angle_beta   90.00
_cell.angle_gamma   90.00
#
_symmetry.space_group_name_H-M   'P 1'
#
loop_
_entity.id
_entity.type
_entity.pdbx_description
1 polymer ?
#
loop_
_entity_poly.entity_id
_entity_poly.type
_entity_poly.pdbx_seq_one_letter_code
_entity_poly.pdbx_strand_id
1 'polypeptide(L)' 'MISLALIGCGEVAESGHLPTILNDDRFRLAAVCDVDSARAQLFASRAGGVPV' A
#
# COMPACT_ATOMS: atom_id res chain seq x y z
N MET A 1 9.23 -11.98 7.71
CA MET A 1 8.57 -10.74 7.25
C MET A 1 8.71 -10.66 5.74
N ILE A 2 7.60 -10.71 5.01
CA ILE A 2 7.53 -10.66 3.56
C ILE A 2 7.30 -9.20 3.14
N SER A 3 8.10 -8.71 2.18
CA SER A 3 7.95 -7.36 1.63
C SER A 3 7.05 -7.40 0.41
N LEU A 4 6.02 -6.56 0.39
CA LEU A 4 5.05 -6.48 -0.70
C LEU A 4 5.12 -5.11 -1.37
N ALA A 5 4.94 -5.10 -2.69
CA ALA A 5 4.58 -3.90 -3.44
C ALA A 5 3.10 -3.99 -3.82
N LEU A 6 2.35 -2.91 -3.63
CA LEU A 6 0.94 -2.83 -4.00
C LEU A 6 0.80 -1.99 -5.27
N ILE A 7 0.42 -2.65 -6.37
CA ILE A 7 0.20 -2.03 -7.68
C ILE A 7 -1.31 -1.89 -7.88
N GLY A 8 -1.78 -0.65 -8.04
CA GLY A 8 -3.19 -0.30 -8.07
C GLY A 8 -3.71 0.10 -6.68
N CYS A 9 -3.86 1.41 -6.47
CA CYS A 9 -4.37 2.04 -5.27
C CYS A 9 -5.88 2.39 -5.41
N GLY A 10 -6.65 1.43 -5.93
CA GLY A 10 -8.10 1.55 -6.10
C GLY A 10 -8.90 1.08 -4.88
N GLU A 11 -10.22 1.02 -5.03
CA GLU A 11 -11.17 0.72 -3.95
C GLU A 11 -10.90 -0.60 -3.23
N VAL A 12 -10.58 -1.67 -3.97
CA VAL A 12 -10.25 -3.00 -3.39
C VAL A 12 -8.96 -2.94 -2.57
N ALA A 13 -7.99 -2.15 -3.04
CA ALA A 13 -6.75 -1.97 -2.32
C ALA A 13 -6.97 -1.16 -1.03
N GLU A 14 -7.83 -0.13 -1.08
CA GLU A 14 -8.17 0.72 0.07
C GLU A 14 -8.97 -0.03 1.15
N SER A 15 -10.03 -0.73 0.73
CA SER A 15 -10.97 -1.40 1.65
C SER A 15 -10.48 -2.75 2.16
N GLY A 16 -9.60 -3.43 1.42
CA GLY A 16 -9.19 -4.80 1.72
C GLY A 16 -7.68 -4.97 1.90
N HIS A 17 -6.91 -4.84 0.81
CA HIS A 17 -5.49 -5.23 0.82
C HIS A 17 -4.66 -4.38 1.79
N LEU A 18 -4.76 -3.05 1.72
CA LEU A 18 -3.98 -2.15 2.56
C LEU A 18 -4.20 -2.40 4.06
N PRO A 19 -5.44 -2.37 4.60
CA PRO A 19 -5.65 -2.60 6.03
C PRO A 19 -5.25 -4.02 6.45
N THR A 20 -5.45 -5.03 5.60
CA THR A 20 -5.03 -6.42 5.92
C THR A 20 -3.52 -6.53 6.02
N ILE A 21 -2.77 -5.90 5.10
CA ILE A 21 -1.30 -5.92 5.11
C ILE A 21 -0.76 -5.16 6.33
N LEU A 22 -1.34 -4.00 6.67
CA LEU A 22 -0.87 -3.19 7.79
C LEU A 22 -1.15 -3.80 9.17
N ASN A 23 -2.14 -4.70 9.28
CA ASN A 23 -2.54 -5.34 10.53
C ASN A 23 -1.92 -6.75 10.73
N ASP A 24 -1.02 -7.19 9.84
CA ASP A 24 -0.43 -8.53 9.91
C ASP A 24 1.10 -8.44 9.91
N ASP A 25 1.71 -8.78 11.05
CA ASP A 25 3.17 -8.70 11.29
C ASP A 25 4.01 -9.60 10.36
N ARG A 26 3.37 -10.53 9.64
CA ARG A 26 4.06 -11.35 8.64
C ARG A 26 4.43 -10.52 7.41
N PHE A 27 3.73 -9.42 7.15
CA PHE A 27 3.88 -8.58 5.97
C PHE A 27 4.36 -7.18 6.32
N ARG A 28 5.00 -6.54 5.35
CA ARG A 28 5.17 -5.09 5.31
C ARG A 28 4.91 -4.60 3.91
N LEU A 29 4.28 -3.43 3.80
CA LEU A 29 4.24 -2.71 2.54
C LEU A 29 5.58 -2.02 2.35
N ALA A 30 6.26 -2.30 1.25
CA ALA A 30 7.59 -1.78 0.95
C ALA A 30 7.58 -0.77 -0.20
N ALA A 31 6.54 -0.78 -1.03
CA ALA A 31 6.31 0.19 -2.10
C ALA A 31 4.83 0.18 -2.50
N VAL A 32 4.38 1.26 -3.13
CA VAL A 32 3.07 1.34 -3.78
C VAL A 32 3.23 1.91 -5.18
N CYS A 33 2.26 1.72 -6.06
CA CYS A 33 2.25 2.28 -7.40
C CYS A 33 0.81 2.41 -7.88
N ASP A 34 0.46 3.52 -8.53
CA ASP A 34 -0.81 3.69 -9.24
C ASP A 34 -0.61 4.62 -10.45
N VAL A 35 -1.49 4.51 -11.45
CA VAL A 35 -1.49 5.43 -12.60
C VAL A 35 -1.84 6.86 -12.19
N ASP A 36 -2.60 7.02 -11.11
CA ASP A 36 -2.87 8.30 -10.47
C ASP A 36 -1.85 8.53 -9.34
N SER A 37 -0.91 9.43 -9.61
CA SER A 37 0.14 9.79 -8.66
C SER A 37 -0.38 10.26 -7.30
N ALA A 38 -1.54 10.92 -7.23
CA ALA A 38 -2.09 11.40 -5.97
C ALA A 38 -2.61 10.23 -5.12
N ARG A 39 -3.24 9.23 -5.74
CA ARG A 39 -3.67 8.01 -5.03
C ARG A 39 -2.48 7.21 -4.52
N ALA A 40 -1.45 7.07 -5.35
CA ALA A 40 -0.24 6.36 -4.97
C ALA A 40 0.45 7.04 -3.77
N GLN A 41 0.57 8.37 -3.78
CA GLN A 41 1.11 9.16 -2.66
C GLN A 41 0.27 9.03 -1.39
N LEU A 42 -1.07 9.05 -1.51
CA LEU A 42 -1.97 8.84 -0.38
C LEU A 42 -1.73 7.46 0.26
N PHE A 43 -1.63 6.40 -0.54
CA PHE A 43 -1.38 5.05 -0.02
C PHE A 43 -0.01 4.93 0.62
N ALA A 44 1.02 5.53 0.02
CA ALA A 44 2.34 5.58 0.61
C ALA A 44 2.35 6.23 1.99
N SER A 45 1.64 7.37 2.15
CA SER A 45 1.52 8.05 3.44
C SER A 45 0.86 7.18 4.51
N ARG A 46 -0.19 6.44 4.15
CA ARG A 46 -0.89 5.50 5.06
C ARG A 46 -0.02 4.30 5.45
N ALA A 47 0.93 3.93 4.60
CA ALA A 47 1.87 2.85 4.84
C ALA A 47 3.19 3.31 5.52
N GLY A 48 3.23 4.52 6.07
CA GLY A 48 4.41 5.05 6.77
C GLY A 48 5.44 5.73 5.87
N GLY A 49 5.03 6.22 4.69
CA GLY A 49 5.88 6.97 3.78
C GLY A 49 6.75 6.09 2.87
N VAL A 50 6.20 4.98 2.38
CA VAL A 50 6.93 4.08 1.47
C VAL A 50 7.14 4.71 0.08
N PRO A 51 8.14 4.25 -0.69
CA PRO A 51 8.32 4.66 -2.08
C PRO A 51 7.05 4.45 -2.94
N VAL A 52 6.89 5.33 -3.93
CA VAL A 52 5.77 5.43 -4.89
C VAL A 52 6.28 5.20 -6.31
#